data_AF-A0A936UAQ6-F1
#
_entry.id   AF-A0A936UAQ6-F1
#
_cell.length_a   1.000
_cell.length_b   1.000
_cell.length_c   1.000
_cell.angle_alpha   90.00
_cell.angle_beta   90.00
_cell.angle_gamma   90.00
#
_symmetry.space_group_name_H-M   'P 1'
#
loop_
_entity.id
_entity.type
_entity.pdbx_description
1 polymer ?
#
loop_
_entity_poly.entity_id
_entity_poly.type
_entity_poly.pdbx_seq_one_letter_code
_entity_poly.pdbx_strand_id
1 'polypeptide(L)'
;MLNHAVHKIQSLAFAALLAAPLTLLPLVADAQQEGGAYPMFADEIARLPEVHLARAEEYERKAASYRKEAAKQRKLLGDSITGNREPERADTDPMILEMRRHYEAYIEKVEAVALEAERFSTFHRKQWETLRGK
;
A
#
# COMPACT_ATOMS: atom_id res chain seq x y z
N MET A 1 -7.05 -4.07 52.62
CA MET A 1 -7.82 -4.33 51.39
C MET A 1 -7.59 -3.18 50.41
N LEU A 2 -6.54 -3.24 49.59
CA LEU A 2 -6.30 -2.28 48.51
C LEU A 2 -5.66 -3.06 47.37
N ASN A 3 -6.47 -3.58 46.45
CA ASN A 3 -5.93 -4.27 45.28
C ASN A 3 -6.90 -4.36 44.09
N HIS A 4 -7.73 -3.35 43.83
CA HIS A 4 -8.66 -3.39 42.68
C HIS A 4 -8.65 -2.13 41.78
N ALA A 5 -7.73 -1.18 41.99
CA ALA A 5 -7.75 0.08 41.22
C ALA A 5 -6.73 0.15 40.06
N VAL A 6 -5.78 -0.77 39.93
CA VAL A 6 -4.67 -0.63 38.95
C VAL A 6 -4.98 -1.31 37.60
N HIS A 7 -5.90 -2.28 37.54
CA HIS A 7 -6.19 -2.99 36.28
C HIS A 7 -7.19 -2.30 35.34
N LYS A 8 -7.91 -1.26 35.77
CA LYS A 8 -8.91 -0.60 34.91
C LYS A 8 -8.36 0.52 34.01
N ILE A 9 -7.12 0.98 34.23
CA ILE A 9 -6.55 2.08 33.46
C ILE A 9 -5.78 1.59 32.22
N GLN A 10 -5.39 0.31 32.17
CA GLN A 10 -4.67 -0.25 31.02
C GLN A 10 -5.59 -0.65 29.85
N SER A 11 -6.88 -0.89 30.09
CA SER A 11 -7.82 -1.33 29.05
C SER A 11 -8.42 -0.20 28.20
N LEU A 12 -8.20 1.07 28.56
CA LEU A 12 -8.74 2.21 27.81
C LEU A 12 -7.74 2.85 26.83
N ALA A 13 -6.45 2.54 26.95
CA ALA A 13 -5.45 3.01 25.99
C ALA A 13 -5.37 2.12 24.73
N PHE A 14 -5.80 0.86 24.80
CA PHE A 14 -5.73 -0.07 23.66
C PHE A 14 -6.91 0.05 22.68
N ALA A 15 -8.05 0.57 23.12
CA ALA A 15 -9.20 0.79 22.24
C ALA A 15 -9.03 2.00 21.30
N ALA A 16 -8.09 2.91 21.59
CA ALA A 16 -7.86 4.10 20.77
C ALA A 16 -6.94 3.84 19.56
N LEU A 17 -6.16 2.75 19.56
CA LEU A 17 -5.31 2.41 18.41
C LEU A 17 -6.07 1.71 17.27
N LEU A 18 -7.28 1.19 17.56
CA LEU A 18 -8.17 0.52 16.59
C LEU A 18 -9.22 1.47 15.99
N ALA A 19 -9.24 2.74 16.41
CA ALA A 19 -10.17 3.76 15.92
C ALA A 19 -9.44 4.91 15.21
N ALA A 20 -8.27 4.63 14.60
CA ALA A 20 -7.79 5.51 13.54
C ALA A 20 -8.80 5.40 12.39
N PRO A 21 -9.47 6.50 12.01
CA PRO A 21 -10.45 6.45 10.95
C PRO A 21 -9.75 5.98 9.68
N LEU A 22 -10.40 5.01 9.06
CA LEU A 22 -10.23 4.47 7.72
C LEU A 22 -10.43 5.58 6.66
N THR A 23 -9.65 6.65 6.76
CA THR A 23 -9.75 7.84 5.90
C THR A 23 -8.37 8.19 5.41
N LEU A 24 -8.02 7.55 4.28
CA LEU A 24 -7.03 7.89 3.25
C LEU A 24 -6.87 6.54 2.53
N LEU A 25 -7.67 6.23 1.51
CA LEU A 25 -7.60 6.85 0.19
C LEU A 25 -8.89 6.56 -0.60
N PRO A 26 -9.59 7.57 -1.15
CA PRO A 26 -10.27 7.43 -2.42
C PRO A 26 -9.27 7.72 -3.55
N LEU A 27 -8.10 7.08 -3.56
CA LEU A 27 -7.09 7.28 -4.62
C LEU A 27 -7.27 6.28 -5.78
N VAL A 28 -8.51 5.85 -5.98
CA VAL A 28 -8.98 5.20 -7.22
C VAL A 28 -9.93 6.14 -7.97
N ALA A 29 -10.41 7.22 -7.34
CA ALA A 29 -11.32 8.17 -7.98
C ALA A 29 -10.61 9.24 -8.82
N ASP A 30 -9.37 9.61 -8.47
CA ASP A 30 -8.65 10.70 -9.15
C ASP A 30 -8.02 10.33 -10.51
N ALA A 31 -8.03 9.05 -10.90
CA ALA A 31 -7.60 8.67 -12.24
C ALA A 31 -8.67 8.90 -13.32
N GLN A 32 -9.91 9.22 -12.94
CA GLN A 32 -11.04 9.28 -13.87
C GLN A 32 -11.67 10.68 -14.04
N GLN A 33 -11.16 11.71 -13.37
CA GLN A 33 -11.81 13.02 -13.35
C GLN A 33 -10.92 14.21 -13.74
N GLU A 34 -10.12 14.05 -14.80
CA GLU A 34 -9.73 15.17 -15.67
C GLU A 34 -9.98 14.85 -17.17
N GLY A 35 -10.90 13.92 -17.45
CA GLY A 35 -11.36 13.59 -18.81
C GLY A 35 -12.50 14.48 -19.29
N GLY A 36 -12.48 15.77 -18.97
CA GLY A 36 -13.47 16.73 -19.45
C GLY A 36 -13.19 17.21 -20.87
N ALA A 37 -13.11 16.32 -21.87
CA ALA A 37 -13.12 16.71 -23.28
C ALA A 37 -13.36 15.50 -24.21
N TYR A 38 -14.52 15.49 -24.87
CA TYR A 38 -14.88 14.75 -26.10
C TYR A 38 -14.36 13.30 -26.26
N PRO A 39 -15.25 12.28 -26.19
CA PRO A 39 -14.88 10.86 -26.32
C PRO A 39 -14.24 10.48 -27.67
N MET A 40 -14.40 11.31 -28.71
CA MET A 40 -13.79 11.10 -30.03
C MET A 40 -12.25 11.23 -30.03
N PHE A 41 -11.66 11.99 -29.09
CA PHE A 41 -10.21 12.21 -29.04
C PHE A 41 -9.50 11.42 -27.95
N ALA A 42 -10.23 10.78 -27.03
CA ALA A 42 -9.64 10.02 -25.92
C ALA A 42 -8.78 8.85 -26.42
N ASP A 43 -9.25 8.13 -27.44
CA ASP A 43 -8.53 7.01 -28.05
C ASP A 43 -7.33 7.47 -28.90
N GLU A 44 -7.44 8.64 -29.54
CA GLU A 44 -6.33 9.23 -30.31
C GLU A 44 -5.23 9.76 -29.39
N ILE A 45 -5.60 10.46 -28.31
CA ILE A 45 -4.67 10.96 -27.29
C ILE A 45 -4.00 9.79 -26.56
N ALA A 46 -4.74 8.72 -26.25
CA ALA A 46 -4.18 7.53 -25.61
C ALA A 46 -3.11 6.83 -26.46
N ARG A 47 -3.07 7.08 -27.79
CA ARG A 47 -2.06 6.55 -28.72
C ARG A 47 -0.85 7.45 -28.90
N LEU A 48 -0.81 8.62 -28.27
CA LEU A 48 0.35 9.50 -28.38
C LEU A 48 1.56 8.91 -27.62
N PRO A 49 2.77 8.90 -28.22
CA PRO A 49 3.97 8.40 -27.56
C PRO A 49 4.20 9.05 -26.19
N GLU A 50 3.99 10.36 -26.07
CA GLU A 50 4.23 11.14 -24.87
C GLU A 50 3.31 10.71 -23.72
N VAL A 51 2.07 10.32 -24.02
CA VAL A 51 1.12 9.79 -23.03
C VAL A 51 1.60 8.45 -22.49
N HIS A 52 2.13 7.59 -23.35
CA HIS A 52 2.73 6.33 -22.92
C HIS A 52 4.01 6.56 -22.08
N LEU A 53 4.87 7.51 -22.45
CA LEU A 53 6.05 7.84 -21.64
C LEU A 53 5.66 8.36 -20.25
N ALA A 54 4.72 9.31 -20.17
CA ALA A 54 4.26 9.88 -18.91
C ALA A 54 3.64 8.80 -17.99
N ARG A 55 2.81 7.91 -18.54
CA ARG A 55 2.25 6.77 -17.81
C ARG A 55 3.32 5.79 -17.33
N ALA A 56 4.35 5.55 -18.14
CA ALA A 56 5.45 4.67 -17.75
C ALA A 56 6.18 5.20 -16.50
N GLU A 57 6.48 6.50 -16.48
CA GLU A 57 7.10 7.16 -15.34
C GLU A 57 6.18 7.24 -14.11
N GLU A 58 4.88 7.48 -14.32
CA GLU A 58 3.89 7.48 -13.25
C GLU A 58 3.83 6.12 -12.54
N TYR A 59 3.70 5.05 -13.31
CA TYR A 59 3.65 3.69 -12.76
C TYR A 59 4.97 3.27 -12.12
N GLU A 60 6.11 3.74 -12.63
CA GLU A 60 7.40 3.53 -11.99
C GLU A 60 7.48 4.19 -10.60
N ARG A 61 7.01 5.44 -10.48
CA ARG A 61 6.89 6.13 -9.19
C ARG A 61 5.94 5.40 -8.24
N LYS A 62 4.79 4.90 -8.74
CA LYS A 62 3.84 4.10 -7.95
C LYS A 62 4.49 2.81 -7.45
N ALA A 63 5.18 2.06 -8.32
CA ALA A 63 5.88 0.84 -7.94
C ALA A 63 6.92 1.11 -6.83
N ALA A 64 7.73 2.18 -6.96
CA ALA A 64 8.68 2.59 -5.93
C ALA A 64 7.99 2.96 -4.60
N SER A 65 6.88 3.68 -4.65
CA SER A 65 6.09 4.05 -3.47
C SER A 65 5.54 2.82 -2.74
N TYR A 66 4.97 1.87 -3.47
CA TYR A 66 4.44 0.63 -2.87
C TYR A 66 5.56 -0.26 -2.30
N ARG A 67 6.72 -0.36 -2.95
CA ARG A 67 7.89 -1.05 -2.38
C ARG A 67 8.34 -0.41 -1.06
N LYS A 68 8.37 0.93 -1.00
CA LYS A 68 8.70 1.66 0.24
C LYS A 68 7.67 1.39 1.34
N GLU A 69 6.39 1.33 1.01
CA GLU A 69 5.34 1.00 1.96
C GLU A 69 5.47 -0.44 2.45
N ALA A 70 5.66 -1.43 1.57
CA ALA A 70 5.91 -2.81 1.98
C ALA A 70 7.13 -2.94 2.91
N ALA A 71 8.22 -2.21 2.63
CA ALA A 71 9.40 -2.17 3.50
C ALA A 71 9.10 -1.56 4.88
N LYS A 72 8.32 -0.47 4.93
CA LYS A 72 7.85 0.14 6.18
C LYS A 72 7.03 -0.86 7.00
N GLN A 73 6.13 -1.60 6.37
CA GLN A 73 5.29 -2.59 7.04
C GLN A 73 6.08 -3.78 7.56
N ARG A 74 7.08 -4.25 6.81
CA ARG A 74 8.04 -5.25 7.31
C ARG A 74 8.78 -4.77 8.55
N LYS A 75 9.22 -3.51 8.55
CA LYS A 75 9.87 -2.92 9.72
C LYS A 75 8.92 -2.86 10.91
N LEU A 76 7.69 -2.42 10.70
CA LEU A 76 6.66 -2.39 11.76
C LEU A 76 6.34 -3.79 12.30
N LEU A 77 6.22 -4.80 11.43
CA LEU A 77 6.04 -6.18 11.83
C LEU A 77 7.21 -6.66 12.71
N GLY A 78 8.45 -6.43 12.27
CA GLY A 78 9.65 -6.77 13.03
C GLY A 78 9.70 -6.06 14.39
N ASP A 79 9.44 -4.76 14.43
CA ASP A 79 9.45 -3.96 15.66
C ASP A 79 8.32 -4.36 16.63
N SER A 80 7.13 -4.67 16.12
CA SER A 80 5.91 -4.89 16.93
C SER A 80 5.74 -6.34 17.41
N ILE A 81 6.23 -7.32 16.62
CA ILE A 81 6.10 -8.75 16.93
C ILE A 81 7.41 -9.34 17.44
N THR A 82 8.52 -9.04 16.76
CA THR A 82 9.84 -9.61 17.07
C THR A 82 10.63 -8.74 18.06
N GLY A 83 10.36 -7.42 18.09
CA GLY A 83 10.94 -6.48 19.05
C GLY A 83 10.30 -6.53 20.45
N ASN A 84 9.32 -7.41 20.66
CA ASN A 84 8.65 -7.58 21.94
C ASN A 84 9.63 -8.18 22.97
N ARG A 85 9.63 -7.65 24.20
CA ARG A 85 10.50 -8.09 25.31
C ARG A 85 10.23 -9.54 25.79
N GLU A 86 9.23 -10.20 25.23
CA GLU A 86 8.77 -11.54 25.61
C GLU A 86 8.83 -12.49 24.39
N PRO A 87 10.03 -12.92 23.96
CA PRO A 87 10.22 -13.76 22.77
C PRO A 87 9.49 -15.11 22.86
N GLU A 88 9.25 -15.61 24.07
CA GLU A 88 8.56 -16.88 24.32
C GLU A 88 7.08 -16.85 23.92
N ARG A 89 6.49 -15.66 23.85
CA ARG A 89 5.09 -15.44 23.44
C ARG A 89 4.94 -15.18 21.95
N ALA A 90 6.05 -14.90 21.25
CA ALA A 90 6.04 -14.47 19.86
C ALA A 90 5.31 -15.46 18.93
N ASP A 91 5.38 -16.76 19.25
CA ASP A 91 4.81 -17.84 18.44
C ASP A 91 3.65 -18.59 19.13
N THR A 92 3.24 -18.18 20.34
CA THR A 92 2.22 -18.89 21.12
C THR A 92 1.03 -18.01 21.50
N ASP A 93 1.23 -16.70 21.63
CA ASP A 93 0.15 -15.77 21.97
C ASP A 93 -0.79 -15.58 20.76
N PRO A 94 -2.10 -15.91 20.89
CA PRO A 94 -3.03 -15.81 19.78
C PRO A 94 -3.16 -14.41 19.18
N MET A 95 -3.06 -13.36 20.00
CA MET A 95 -3.14 -11.97 19.55
C MET A 95 -1.90 -11.59 18.73
N ILE A 96 -0.72 -12.02 19.17
CA ILE A 96 0.53 -11.80 18.42
C ILE A 96 0.46 -12.52 17.07
N LEU A 97 -0.01 -13.77 17.04
CA LEU A 97 -0.16 -14.54 15.81
C LEU A 97 -1.20 -13.92 14.85
N GLU A 98 -2.30 -13.37 15.37
CA GLU A 98 -3.28 -12.63 14.57
C GLU A 98 -2.70 -11.36 13.97
N MET A 99 -2.00 -10.56 14.78
CA MET A 99 -1.34 -9.34 14.31
C MET A 99 -0.27 -9.64 13.25
N ARG A 100 0.55 -10.69 13.45
CA ARG A 100 1.53 -11.16 12.46
C ARG A 100 0.84 -11.46 11.12
N ARG A 101 -0.22 -12.28 11.14
CA ARG A 101 -0.98 -12.65 9.94
C ARG A 101 -1.57 -11.42 9.23
N HIS A 102 -2.06 -10.43 9.98
CA HIS A 102 -2.60 -9.20 9.41
C HIS A 102 -1.53 -8.40 8.64
N TYR A 103 -0.35 -8.18 9.25
CA TYR A 103 0.76 -7.49 8.61
C TYR A 103 1.28 -8.26 7.39
N GLU A 104 1.47 -9.57 7.50
CA GLU A 104 1.93 -10.42 6.40
C GLU A 104 0.99 -10.34 5.19
N ALA A 105 -0.33 -10.47 5.41
CA ALA A 105 -1.32 -10.36 4.36
C ALA A 105 -1.37 -8.95 3.72
N TYR A 106 -1.14 -7.90 4.51
CA TYR A 106 -1.06 -6.54 3.97
C TYR A 106 0.21 -6.33 3.13
N ILE A 107 1.37 -6.78 3.63
CA ILE A 107 2.65 -6.74 2.92
C ILE A 107 2.51 -7.43 1.56
N GLU A 108 1.97 -8.66 1.54
CA GLU A 108 1.77 -9.42 0.30
C GLU A 108 0.94 -8.64 -0.73
N LYS A 109 -0.17 -8.04 -0.31
CA LYS A 109 -1.02 -7.23 -1.21
C LYS A 109 -0.29 -6.01 -1.74
N VAL A 110 0.41 -5.26 -0.89
CA VAL A 110 1.16 -4.07 -1.31
C VAL A 110 2.27 -4.44 -2.30
N GLU A 111 2.93 -5.59 -2.10
CA GLU A 111 3.93 -6.09 -3.03
C GLU A 111 3.35 -6.52 -4.37
N ALA A 112 2.19 -7.18 -4.36
CA ALA A 112 1.48 -7.53 -5.59
C ALA A 112 1.13 -6.28 -6.40
N VAL A 113 0.63 -5.22 -5.75
CA VAL A 113 0.33 -3.94 -6.40
C VAL A 113 1.61 -3.26 -6.92
N ALA A 114 2.72 -3.34 -6.18
CA ALA A 114 4.01 -2.82 -6.66
C ALA A 114 4.47 -3.52 -7.95
N LEU A 115 4.35 -4.86 -7.99
CA LEU A 115 4.69 -5.67 -9.16
C LEU A 115 3.78 -5.36 -10.35
N GLU A 116 2.48 -5.17 -10.11
CA GLU A 116 1.54 -4.79 -11.15
C GLU A 116 1.86 -3.40 -11.74
N ALA A 117 2.17 -2.41 -10.88
CA ALA A 117 2.60 -1.09 -11.33
C ALA A 117 3.88 -1.17 -12.18
N GLU A 118 4.86 -2.00 -11.81
CA GLU A 118 6.06 -2.22 -12.62
C GLU A 118 5.75 -2.83 -13.99
N ARG A 119 4.80 -3.77 -14.06
CA ARG A 119 4.33 -4.34 -15.33
C ARG A 119 3.66 -3.28 -16.20
N PHE A 120 2.83 -2.41 -15.62
CA PHE A 120 2.21 -1.30 -16.36
C PHE A 120 3.26 -0.29 -16.85
N SER A 121 4.24 0.06 -16.02
CA SER A 121 5.36 0.91 -16.43
C SER A 121 6.09 0.32 -17.63
N THR A 122 6.41 -0.98 -17.57
CA THR A 122 7.06 -1.71 -18.66
C THR A 122 6.22 -1.74 -19.93
N PHE A 123 4.92 -2.01 -19.81
CA PHE A 123 3.99 -2.01 -20.95
C PHE A 123 3.97 -0.64 -21.64
N HIS A 124 3.81 0.43 -20.87
CA HIS A 124 3.76 1.79 -21.40
C HIS A 124 5.09 2.21 -22.03
N ARG A 125 6.23 1.83 -21.44
CA ARG A 125 7.55 2.08 -22.04
C ARG A 125 7.73 1.41 -23.40
N LYS A 126 7.30 0.14 -23.52
CA LYS A 126 7.32 -0.59 -24.81
C LYS A 126 6.42 0.05 -25.87
N GLN A 127 5.25 0.55 -25.47
CA GLN A 127 4.34 1.25 -26.39
C GLN A 127 4.97 2.57 -26.88
N TRP A 128 5.59 3.35 -26.00
CA TRP A 128 6.32 4.56 -26.38
C TRP A 128 7.43 4.27 -27.39
N GLU A 129 8.27 3.26 -27.14
CA GLU A 129 9.33 2.82 -28.06
C GLU A 129 8.76 2.43 -29.44
N THR A 130 7.66 1.67 -29.43
CA THR A 130 6.99 1.21 -30.65
C THR A 130 6.42 2.35 -31.48
N LEU A 131 5.84 3.36 -30.83
CA LEU A 131 5.21 4.50 -31.51
C LEU A 131 6.24 5.51 -32.01
N ARG A 132 7.38 5.68 -31.32
CA ARG A 132 8.46 6.58 -31.76
C ARG A 132 9.28 6.01 -32.94
N GLY A 133 9.28 4.69 -33.11
CA GLY A 133 9.94 4.01 -34.24
C GLY A 133 9.08 3.88 -35.51
N LYS A 134 7.86 4.42 -35.50
CA LYS A 134 6.96 4.51 -36.65
C LYS A 134 6.95 5.93 -37.20
#